data_AF-A0AAV2R9A0-F1
#
_entry.id   AF-A0AAV2R9A0-F1
#
_cell.length_a   1.000
_cell.length_b   1.000
_cell.length_c   1.000
_cell.angle_alpha   90.00
_cell.angle_beta   90.00
_cell.angle_gamma   90.00
#
_symmetry.space_group_name_H-M   'P 1'
#
loop_
_entity.id
_entity.type
_entity.pdbx_description
1 polymer ?
#
loop_
_entity_poly.entity_id
_entity_poly.type
_entity_poly.pdbx_seq_one_letter_code
_entity_poly.pdbx_strand_id
1 'polypeptide(L)'
;PHGPCNPNPCGKFTNCLVVADQAVCSCNPGYFGNPNLGCTAECIINSDCPLSRACINNQCIDPCPGSCGNKAECSTVSHTPVCSCPTGFVGDLLTGCLENQDASPHPCNPGPCGIN
;
A
#
# COMPACT_ATOMS: atom_id res chain seq x y z
N PRO A 1 -21.80 -40.11 -1.21
CA PRO A 1 -20.49 -39.98 -0.53
C PRO A 1 -20.19 -38.51 -0.23
N HIS A 2 -20.02 -38.19 1.04
CA HIS A 2 -19.62 -36.88 1.50
C HIS A 2 -18.09 -36.76 1.34
N GLY A 3 -17.62 -35.75 0.60
CA GLY A 3 -16.19 -35.53 0.37
C GLY A 3 -15.50 -34.88 1.59
N PRO A 4 -14.15 -34.80 1.62
CA PRO A 4 -13.41 -34.31 2.78
C PRO A 4 -13.80 -32.91 3.25
N CYS A 5 -14.25 -32.04 2.33
CA CYS A 5 -14.71 -30.69 2.63
C CYS A 5 -16.24 -30.55 2.82
N ASN A 6 -16.99 -31.66 2.90
CA ASN A 6 -18.44 -31.63 3.05
C ASN A 6 -18.92 -32.67 4.10
N PRO A 7 -19.38 -32.25 5.28
CA PRO A 7 -19.46 -30.86 5.75
C PRO A 7 -18.07 -30.26 5.93
N ASN A 8 -17.93 -28.94 5.80
CA ASN A 8 -16.63 -28.28 5.87
C ASN A 8 -16.02 -28.44 7.28
N PRO A 9 -14.85 -29.10 7.42
CA PRO A 9 -14.19 -29.28 8.71
C PRO A 9 -13.37 -28.06 9.14
N CYS A 10 -13.19 -27.07 8.27
CA CYS A 10 -12.37 -25.89 8.53
C CYS A 10 -13.11 -24.81 9.32
N GLY A 11 -12.34 -23.96 10.00
CA GLY A 11 -12.87 -22.84 10.76
C GLY A 11 -13.35 -21.69 9.90
N LYS A 12 -13.91 -20.64 10.52
CA LYS A 12 -14.45 -19.48 9.80
C LYS A 12 -13.36 -18.72 9.02
N PHE A 13 -13.74 -18.10 7.90
CA PHE A 13 -12.85 -17.30 7.02
C PHE A 13 -11.68 -18.09 6.44
N THR A 14 -11.94 -19.34 6.07
CA THR A 14 -10.96 -20.26 5.47
C THR A 14 -11.48 -20.82 4.17
N ASN A 15 -10.55 -21.30 3.35
CA ASN A 15 -10.79 -22.15 2.21
C ASN A 15 -10.47 -23.60 2.59
N CYS A 16 -11.35 -24.53 2.22
CA CYS A 16 -11.10 -25.96 2.33
C CYS A 16 -10.61 -26.49 0.97
N LEU A 17 -9.41 -27.04 0.95
CA LEU A 17 -8.77 -27.63 -0.22
C LEU A 17 -8.72 -29.15 -0.03
N VAL A 18 -8.98 -29.92 -1.09
CA VAL A 18 -8.79 -31.37 -1.06
C VAL A 18 -7.42 -31.69 -1.63
N VAL A 19 -6.52 -32.22 -0.80
CA VAL A 19 -5.16 -32.62 -1.19
C VAL A 19 -4.98 -34.07 -0.77
N ALA A 20 -4.70 -34.95 -1.73
CA ALA A 20 -4.56 -36.40 -1.48
C ALA A 20 -5.73 -37.01 -0.67
N ASP A 21 -6.97 -36.71 -1.09
CA ASP A 21 -8.23 -37.12 -0.44
C ASP A 21 -8.39 -36.67 1.02
N GLN A 22 -7.60 -35.69 1.47
CA GLN A 22 -7.71 -35.07 2.79
C GLN A 22 -8.12 -33.61 2.69
N ALA A 23 -8.86 -33.13 3.69
CA ALA A 23 -9.20 -31.72 3.83
C ALA A 23 -8.01 -30.95 4.41
N VAL A 24 -7.57 -29.94 3.69
CA VAL A 24 -6.53 -29.00 4.10
C VAL A 24 -7.14 -27.60 4.17
N CYS A 25 -7.05 -26.99 5.35
CA CYS A 25 -7.61 -25.67 5.61
C CYS A 25 -6.55 -24.57 5.42
N SER A 26 -6.91 -23.49 4.73
CA SER A 26 -6.06 -22.30 4.59
C SER A 26 -6.87 -21.03 4.87
N CYS A 27 -6.28 -20.00 5.48
CA CYS A 27 -6.98 -18.73 5.65
C CYS A 27 -7.32 -18.08 4.30
N ASN A 28 -8.42 -17.34 4.26
CA ASN A 28 -8.69 -16.43 3.14
C ASN A 28 -7.60 -15.36 3.05
N PRO A 29 -7.33 -14.80 1.85
CA PRO A 29 -6.46 -13.63 1.72
C PRO A 29 -6.91 -12.53 2.69
N GLY A 30 -5.96 -11.97 3.44
CA GLY A 30 -6.26 -10.94 4.43
C GLY A 30 -6.61 -11.43 5.84
N TYR A 31 -6.71 -12.74 6.04
CA TYR A 31 -7.01 -13.34 7.32
C TYR A 31 -5.83 -14.15 7.84
N PHE A 32 -5.65 -14.17 9.16
CA PHE A 32 -4.53 -14.81 9.83
C PHE A 32 -5.01 -15.66 11.02
N GLY A 33 -4.18 -16.60 11.46
CA GLY A 33 -4.49 -17.47 12.60
C GLY A 33 -4.41 -18.96 12.24
N ASN A 34 -5.19 -19.77 12.95
CA ASN A 34 -5.22 -21.23 12.75
C ASN A 34 -6.41 -21.61 11.84
N PRO A 35 -6.19 -22.07 10.60
CA PRO A 35 -7.28 -22.42 9.68
C PRO A 35 -8.24 -23.50 10.17
N ASN A 36 -7.82 -24.37 11.10
CA ASN A 36 -8.70 -25.40 11.66
C ASN A 36 -9.69 -24.83 12.70
N LEU A 37 -9.31 -23.75 13.39
CA LEU A 37 -10.16 -23.07 14.38
C LEU A 37 -10.93 -21.90 13.76
N GLY A 38 -10.33 -21.25 12.77
CA GLY A 38 -10.84 -20.07 12.10
C GLY A 38 -9.78 -18.98 12.06
N CYS A 39 -9.82 -18.18 11.01
CA CYS A 39 -8.91 -17.07 10.81
C CYS A 39 -9.60 -15.75 11.12
N THR A 40 -8.84 -14.73 11.50
CA THR A 40 -9.34 -13.39 11.82
C THR A 40 -8.65 -12.35 10.96
N ALA A 41 -9.38 -11.30 10.63
CA ALA A 41 -8.81 -10.12 9.99
C ALA A 41 -7.84 -9.43 10.95
N GLU A 42 -6.80 -8.79 10.41
CA GLU A 42 -5.94 -7.90 11.20
C GLU A 42 -6.67 -6.58 11.48
N CYS A 43 -7.42 -6.08 10.50
CA CYS A 43 -8.21 -4.86 10.60
C CYS A 43 -9.56 -4.98 9.87
N ILE A 44 -10.53 -4.17 10.29
CA ILE A 44 -11.81 -3.97 9.61
C ILE A 44 -11.93 -2.53 9.10
N ILE A 45 -11.35 -1.58 9.82
CA ILE A 45 -11.33 -0.15 9.49
C ILE A 45 -9.93 0.43 9.66
N ASN A 46 -9.68 1.55 8.99
CA ASN A 46 -8.37 2.24 9.03
C ASN A 46 -7.88 2.52 10.47
N SER A 47 -8.78 2.89 11.38
CA SER A 47 -8.44 3.19 12.77
C SER A 47 -7.97 1.98 13.59
N ASP A 48 -8.12 0.75 13.07
CA ASP A 48 -7.54 -0.45 13.69
C ASP A 48 -6.03 -0.53 13.40
N CYS A 49 -5.55 0.20 12.39
CA CYS A 49 -4.17 0.23 11.97
C CYS A 49 -3.40 1.42 12.58
N PRO A 50 -2.07 1.34 12.65
CA PRO A 50 -1.23 2.52 12.89
C PRO A 50 -1.50 3.62 11.86
N LEU A 51 -1.32 4.89 12.23
CA LEU A 51 -1.56 6.05 11.34
C LEU A 51 -0.74 6.02 10.04
N SER A 52 0.40 5.30 10.04
CA SER A 52 1.28 5.10 8.88
C SER A 52 0.83 3.97 7.94
N ARG A 53 -0.29 3.29 8.21
CA ARG A 53 -0.80 2.15 7.43
C ARG A 53 -2.30 2.31 7.19
N ALA A 54 -2.81 1.70 6.13
CA ALA A 54 -4.23 1.67 5.82
C ALA A 54 -4.78 0.24 5.93
N CYS A 55 -6.06 0.12 6.28
CA CYS A 55 -6.74 -1.16 6.26
C CYS A 55 -7.17 -1.47 4.83
N ILE A 56 -6.44 -2.37 4.17
CA ILE A 56 -6.69 -2.78 2.79
C ILE A 56 -6.75 -4.30 2.77
N ASN A 57 -7.84 -4.85 2.23
CA ASN A 57 -8.09 -6.29 2.20
C ASN A 57 -7.89 -6.96 3.58
N ASN A 58 -8.42 -6.33 4.63
CA ASN A 58 -8.35 -6.84 6.02
C ASN A 58 -6.95 -6.91 6.63
N GLN A 59 -5.97 -6.23 6.02
CA GLN A 59 -4.59 -6.13 6.48
C GLN A 59 -4.16 -4.68 6.65
N CYS A 60 -3.32 -4.41 7.63
CA CYS A 60 -2.70 -3.11 7.82
C CYS A 60 -1.45 -3.02 6.94
N ILE A 61 -1.58 -2.42 5.77
CA ILE A 61 -0.51 -2.28 4.78
C ILE A 61 -0.12 -0.82 4.58
N ASP A 62 1.10 -0.58 4.11
CA ASP A 62 1.53 0.74 3.68
C ASP A 62 0.82 1.07 2.35
N PRO A 63 0.03 2.16 2.26
CA PRO A 63 -0.64 2.54 1.02
C PRO A 63 0.28 3.25 0.01
N CYS A 64 1.56 3.51 0.33
CA CYS A 64 2.47 4.23 -0.56
C CYS A 64 2.86 3.50 -1.87
N PRO A 65 3.16 2.18 -1.88
CA PRO A 65 3.58 1.49 -3.09
C PRO A 65 2.55 1.61 -4.22
N GLY A 66 2.91 2.29 -5.31
CA GLY A 66 2.07 2.49 -6.49
C GLY A 66 1.09 3.66 -6.42
N SER A 67 1.06 4.44 -5.33
CA SER A 67 0.14 5.58 -5.17
C SER A 67 0.66 6.90 -5.75
N CYS A 68 1.98 7.06 -5.86
CA CYS A 68 2.59 8.31 -6.31
C CYS A 68 3.29 8.16 -7.67
N GLY A 69 3.37 9.28 -8.41
CA GLY A 69 4.06 9.35 -9.69
C GLY A 69 5.57 9.13 -9.58
N ASN A 70 6.22 8.93 -10.73
CA ASN A 70 7.66 8.67 -10.78
C ASN A 70 8.47 9.77 -10.10
N LYS A 71 9.48 9.38 -9.29
CA LYS A 71 10.36 10.28 -8.52
C LYS A 71 9.65 11.17 -7.49
N ALA A 72 8.37 10.93 -7.18
CA ALA A 72 7.71 11.56 -6.03
C ALA A 72 8.06 10.81 -4.74
N GLU A 73 8.20 11.55 -3.65
CA GLU A 73 8.29 11.00 -2.30
C GLU A 73 6.87 10.72 -1.78
N CYS A 74 6.69 9.57 -1.13
CA CYS A 74 5.41 9.18 -0.54
C CYS A 74 5.52 9.09 0.98
N SER A 75 4.55 9.68 1.67
CA SER A 75 4.37 9.53 3.11
C SER A 75 2.92 9.20 3.42
N THR A 76 2.67 8.35 4.41
CA THR A 76 1.30 8.02 4.82
C THR A 76 0.86 8.92 5.95
N VAL A 77 -0.18 9.73 5.72
CA VAL A 77 -0.78 10.63 6.69
C VAL A 77 -2.22 10.20 6.93
N SER A 78 -2.52 9.77 8.17
CA SER A 78 -3.86 9.36 8.56
C SER A 78 -4.44 8.30 7.60
N HIS A 79 -3.68 7.21 7.39
CA HIS A 79 -4.04 6.09 6.51
C HIS A 79 -4.14 6.42 5.01
N THR A 80 -3.73 7.63 4.61
CA THR A 80 -3.81 8.10 3.22
C THR A 80 -2.41 8.37 2.68
N PRO A 81 -2.06 7.89 1.47
CA PRO A 81 -0.79 8.23 0.85
C PRO A 81 -0.81 9.71 0.43
N VAL A 82 0.22 10.44 0.82
CA VAL A 82 0.48 11.83 0.47
C VAL A 82 1.77 11.89 -0.32
N CYS A 83 1.68 12.40 -1.54
CA CYS A 83 2.80 12.50 -2.47
C CYS A 83 3.36 13.92 -2.45
N SER A 84 4.68 14.06 -2.52
CA SER A 84 5.37 15.35 -2.68
C SER A 84 6.60 15.20 -3.57
N CYS A 85 6.90 16.23 -4.37
CA CYS A 85 8.18 16.25 -5.09
C CYS A 85 9.32 16.61 -4.14
N PRO A 86 10.46 15.89 -4.20
CA PRO A 86 11.63 16.23 -3.41
C PRO A 86 12.20 17.60 -3.81
N THR A 87 13.03 18.19 -2.95
CA THR A 87 13.64 19.50 -3.20
C THR A 87 14.41 19.51 -4.53
N GLY A 88 14.16 20.53 -5.35
CA GLY A 88 14.76 20.63 -6.68
C GLY A 88 13.98 19.90 -7.78
N PHE A 89 12.78 19.37 -7.48
CA PHE A 89 11.89 18.80 -8.49
C PHE A 89 10.52 19.52 -8.53
N VAL A 90 9.90 19.59 -9.70
CA VAL A 90 8.51 20.04 -9.93
C VAL A 90 7.79 19.09 -10.87
N GLY A 91 6.48 19.06 -10.79
CA GLY A 91 5.66 18.25 -11.68
C GLY A 91 4.30 17.97 -11.07
N ASP A 92 3.58 17.09 -11.72
CA ASP A 92 2.30 16.59 -11.24
C ASP A 92 2.53 15.36 -10.34
N LEU A 93 1.86 15.30 -9.19
CA LEU A 93 2.10 14.27 -8.17
C LEU A 93 1.67 12.86 -8.61
N LEU A 94 0.77 12.77 -9.60
CA LEU A 94 0.27 11.50 -10.15
C LEU A 94 1.11 11.04 -11.35
N THR A 95 1.58 12.00 -12.15
CA THR A 95 2.35 11.75 -13.38
C THR A 95 3.85 11.56 -13.09
N GLY A 96 4.39 12.35 -12.16
CA GLY A 96 5.78 12.30 -11.73
C GLY A 96 6.45 13.66 -11.61
N CYS A 97 7.56 13.67 -10.89
CA CYS A 97 8.38 14.84 -10.63
C CYS A 97 9.58 14.90 -11.60
N LEU A 98 9.87 16.09 -12.11
CA LEU A 98 10.96 16.42 -13.02
C LEU A 98 11.94 17.37 -12.33
N GLU A 99 13.24 17.28 -12.65
CA GLU A 99 14.24 18.20 -12.08
C GLU A 99 13.97 19.65 -12.52
N ASN A 100 13.97 20.57 -11.55
CA ASN A 100 13.94 22.01 -11.78
C ASN A 100 15.26 22.43 -12.42
N GLN A 101 15.27 22.66 -13.74
CA GLN A 101 16.44 23.22 -14.42
C GLN A 101 16.76 24.67 -14.02
N ASP A 102 15.88 25.31 -13.23
CA ASP A 102 16.08 26.66 -12.67
C ASP A 102 16.93 26.71 -11.39
N ALA A 103 17.46 25.59 -10.90
CA ALA A 103 18.47 25.57 -9.83
C ALA A 103 19.91 25.86 -10.33
N SER A 104 20.08 26.18 -11.62
CA SER A 104 21.28 26.85 -12.10
C SER A 104 21.31 28.27 -11.50
N PRO A 105 22.42 28.71 -10.87
CA PRO A 105 22.57 30.12 -10.52
C PRO A 105 22.67 30.89 -11.82
N HIS A 106 21.52 31.33 -12.36
CA HIS A 106 21.50 32.29 -13.44
C HIS A 106 22.27 33.53 -12.94
N PRO A 107 23.39 33.91 -13.58
CA PRO A 107 24.28 34.95 -13.08
C PRO A 107 23.69 36.38 -13.13
N CYS A 108 22.38 36.52 -13.44
CA CYS A 108 21.74 37.79 -13.72
C CYS A 108 20.54 38.11 -12.80
N ASN A 109 20.44 37.54 -11.58
CA ASN A 109 19.45 38.00 -10.61
C ASN A 109 20.03 38.15 -9.20
N PRO A 110 19.92 39.32 -8.53
CA PRO A 110 19.19 40.52 -8.91
C PRO A 110 20.14 41.66 -9.29
N GLY A 111 20.44 41.83 -10.58
CA GLY A 111 21.23 42.96 -11.05
C GLY A 111 21.01 43.24 -12.54
N PRO A 112 20.98 44.51 -12.96
CA PRO A 112 20.77 44.85 -14.36
C PRO A 112 22.00 44.43 -15.15
N CYS A 113 21.80 43.66 -16.22
CA CYS A 113 22.85 43.38 -17.19
C CYS A 113 23.35 44.72 -17.76
N GLY A 114 24.64 44.98 -17.56
CA GLY A 114 25.29 46.21 -18.02
C GLY A 114 25.28 46.32 -19.54
N ILE A 115 25.03 47.53 -20.02
CA ILE A 115 25.09 47.91 -21.43
C ILE A 115 26.53 47.74 -21.98
N ASN A 116 26.67 47.04 -23.10
CA ASN A 116 27.79 47.20 -24.03
C ASN A 116 27.22 47.25 -25.45
#